data_AF-A0A2D4LN39-F1
#
_entry.id   AF-A0A2D4LN39-F1
#
_cell.length_a   1.000
_cell.length_b   1.000
_cell.length_c   1.000
_cell.angle_alpha   90.00
_cell.angle_beta   90.00
_cell.angle_gamma   90.00
#
_symmetry.space_group_name_H-M   'P 1'
#
loop_
_entity.id
_entity.type
_entity.pdbx_description
1 polymer ?
#
loop_
_entity_poly.entity_id
_entity_poly.type
_entity_poly.pdbx_seq_one_letter_code
_entity_poly.pdbx_strand_id
1 'polypeptide(L)'
;VHGEGCQLPLSISEPSAPTLPPIPLLKSRGMSRCKEYLKGFLAQVEAKAGQEKGQLAEEFQEIKARTLAFRQQQAISNEAGCNKENIKKNRYKDILPYDQTRVVVNLLAEECQADYINASFIQGVDNKRCYIATQGPLAHTVLDFWRMIWQYKVKVCCSTGLQRQ
;
A
#
# COMPACT_ATOMS: atom_id res chain seq x y z
N VAL A 1 -20.55 -8.70 50.69
CA VAL A 1 -19.17 -8.28 50.38
C VAL A 1 -19.19 -7.69 48.98
N HIS A 2 -19.08 -6.36 48.90
CA HIS A 2 -18.90 -5.59 47.67
C HIS A 2 -17.50 -5.84 47.07
N GLY A 3 -17.31 -5.52 45.78
CA GLY A 3 -16.01 -5.60 45.09
C GLY A 3 -16.17 -6.06 43.65
N GLU A 4 -16.90 -5.34 42.79
CA GLU A 4 -16.35 -4.35 41.85
C GLU A 4 -15.99 -4.95 40.48
N GLY A 5 -16.78 -4.54 39.48
CA GLY A 5 -16.50 -4.80 38.07
C GLY A 5 -15.35 -3.93 37.59
N CYS A 6 -14.40 -4.56 36.90
CA CYS A 6 -13.35 -3.84 36.18
C CYS A 6 -13.95 -3.12 34.97
N GLN A 7 -14.27 -1.85 35.16
CA GLN A 7 -14.45 -0.86 34.12
C GLN A 7 -13.13 -0.67 33.35
N LEU A 8 -13.21 -0.76 32.03
CA LEU A 8 -12.15 -0.33 31.12
C LEU A 8 -12.05 1.21 31.16
N PRO A 9 -10.86 1.81 31.36
CA PRO A 9 -10.73 3.25 31.23
C PRO A 9 -10.34 3.67 29.80
N LEU A 10 -11.16 4.58 29.29
CA LEU A 10 -10.76 5.81 28.59
C LEU A 10 -10.09 5.68 27.21
N SER A 11 -10.96 5.73 26.20
CA SER A 11 -10.89 6.65 25.05
C SER A 11 -9.53 7.27 24.74
N ILE A 12 -8.77 6.63 23.86
CA ILE A 12 -7.75 7.32 23.09
C ILE A 12 -8.49 8.17 22.06
N SER A 13 -8.46 9.48 22.27
CA SER A 13 -8.98 10.48 21.34
C SER A 13 -8.31 10.33 19.98
N GLU A 14 -9.07 9.95 18.95
CA GLU A 14 -8.64 10.05 17.56
C GLU A 14 -8.26 11.51 17.27
N PRO A 15 -7.08 11.80 16.70
CA PRO A 15 -6.81 13.13 16.20
C PRO A 15 -7.82 13.42 15.08
N SER A 16 -8.65 14.45 15.29
CA SER A 16 -9.62 14.92 14.30
C SER A 16 -8.89 15.20 12.98
N ALA A 17 -9.11 14.33 11.99
CA ALA A 17 -8.64 14.56 10.64
C ALA A 17 -9.25 15.87 10.12
N PRO A 18 -8.50 16.72 9.39
CA PRO A 18 -9.07 17.89 8.76
C PRO A 18 -10.22 17.44 7.84
N THR A 19 -11.43 17.90 8.14
CA THR A 19 -12.62 17.63 7.35
C THR A 19 -12.42 18.27 5.98
N LEU A 20 -12.01 17.47 5.00
CA LEU A 20 -12.01 17.90 3.61
C LEU A 20 -13.46 18.20 3.20
N PRO A 21 -13.69 19.26 2.40
CA PRO A 21 -15.02 19.59 1.94
C PRO A 21 -15.63 18.39 1.19
N PRO A 22 -16.96 18.20 1.27
CA PRO A 22 -17.64 17.13 0.55
C PRO A 22 -17.25 17.19 -0.93
N ILE A 23 -16.78 16.07 -1.48
CA ILE A 23 -16.55 15.95 -2.92
C ILE A 23 -17.89 16.22 -3.60
N PRO A 24 -18.02 17.25 -4.46
CA PRO A 24 -19.26 17.53 -5.13
C PRO A 24 -19.66 16.31 -5.97
N LEU A 25 -20.82 15.71 -5.68
CA LEU A 25 -21.44 14.75 -6.58
C LEU A 25 -21.56 15.44 -7.95
N LEU A 26 -20.86 14.90 -8.96
CA LEU A 26 -20.72 15.55 -10.27
C LEU A 26 -22.11 15.76 -10.89
N LYS A 27 -22.60 17.00 -10.83
CA LYS A 27 -23.67 17.47 -11.70
C LYS A 27 -23.13 17.55 -13.14
N SER A 28 -24.01 17.37 -14.11
CA SER A 28 -23.76 17.28 -15.56
C SER A 28 -22.79 18.30 -16.19
N ARG A 29 -22.52 19.44 -15.52
CA ARG A 29 -21.49 20.42 -15.90
C ARG A 29 -20.04 19.94 -15.75
N GLY A 30 -19.75 18.88 -14.99
CA GLY A 30 -18.39 18.36 -14.79
C GLY A 30 -17.79 17.59 -15.98
N MET A 31 -18.63 17.11 -16.90
CA MET A 31 -18.19 16.30 -18.05
C MET A 31 -17.37 17.09 -19.08
N SER A 32 -17.63 18.39 -19.25
CA SER A 32 -16.89 19.23 -20.22
C SER A 32 -15.44 19.46 -19.80
N ARG A 33 -15.21 19.68 -18.49
CA ARG A 33 -13.87 19.93 -17.94
C ARG A 33 -12.98 18.69 -17.97
N CYS A 34 -13.54 17.51 -17.65
CA CYS A 34 -12.81 16.24 -17.78
C CYS A 34 -12.41 15.94 -19.23
N LYS A 35 -13.29 16.26 -20.19
CA LYS A 35 -12.99 16.09 -21.62
C LYS A 35 -11.85 17.00 -22.07
N GLU A 36 -11.78 18.23 -21.58
CA GLU A 36 -10.68 19.16 -21.85
C GLU A 36 -9.37 18.69 -21.23
N TYR A 37 -9.37 18.23 -19.97
CA TYR A 37 -8.18 17.64 -19.33
C TYR A 37 -7.68 16.41 -20.09
N LEU A 38 -8.58 15.52 -20.49
CA LEU A 38 -8.21 14.31 -21.24
C LEU A 38 -7.61 14.67 -22.60
N LYS A 39 -8.21 15.63 -23.33
CA LYS A 39 -7.66 16.13 -24.59
C LYS A 39 -6.28 16.74 -24.41
N GLY A 40 -6.09 17.57 -23.39
CA GLY A 40 -4.79 18.17 -23.07
C GLY A 40 -3.75 17.11 -22.73
N PHE A 41 -4.11 16.10 -21.96
CA PHE A 41 -3.23 14.99 -21.63
C PHE A 41 -2.85 14.16 -22.86
N LEU A 42 -3.82 13.82 -23.72
CA LEU A 42 -3.55 13.08 -24.96
C LEU A 42 -2.59 13.85 -25.88
N ALA A 43 -2.81 15.16 -26.06
CA ALA A 43 -1.90 16.00 -26.85
C ALA A 43 -0.47 16.01 -26.28
N GLN A 44 -0.31 16.01 -24.94
CA GLN A 44 0.99 15.91 -24.30
C GLN A 44 1.64 14.54 -24.50
N VAL A 45 0.88 13.44 -24.37
CA VAL A 45 1.40 12.08 -24.59
C VAL A 45 1.81 11.89 -26.05
N GLU A 46 1.01 12.36 -27.01
CA GLU A 46 1.33 12.29 -28.44
C GLU A 46 2.57 13.13 -28.78
N ALA A 47 2.70 14.34 -28.22
CA ALA A 47 3.90 15.16 -28.39
C ALA A 47 5.15 14.49 -27.81
N LYS A 48 5.02 13.79 -26.67
CA LYS A 48 6.10 13.02 -26.04
C LYS A 48 6.41 11.70 -26.77
N ALA A 49 5.42 11.08 -27.42
CA ALA A 49 5.60 9.81 -28.15
C ALA A 49 6.47 9.97 -29.39
N GLY A 50 6.57 11.19 -29.94
CA GLY A 50 7.49 11.53 -31.03
C GLY A 50 8.93 11.87 -30.58
N GLN A 51 9.20 11.97 -29.29
CA GLN A 51 10.54 12.24 -28.75
C GLN A 51 11.27 10.92 -28.42
N GLU A 52 12.58 10.91 -28.64
CA GLU A 52 13.43 9.72 -28.48
C GLU A 52 13.31 9.06 -27.10
N LYS A 53 13.63 7.75 -27.06
CA LYS A 53 13.63 6.82 -25.92
C LYS A 53 14.30 7.31 -24.60
N GLY A 54 14.90 8.51 -24.56
CA GLY A 54 15.64 9.06 -23.43
C GLY A 54 14.79 9.73 -22.35
N GLN A 55 13.71 10.45 -22.69
CA GLN A 55 13.00 11.27 -21.69
C GLN A 55 12.32 10.46 -20.59
N LEU A 56 11.68 9.35 -20.94
CA LEU A 56 11.09 8.45 -19.94
C LEU A 56 12.18 7.82 -19.05
N ALA A 57 13.38 7.59 -19.60
CA ALA A 57 14.50 7.07 -18.82
C ALA A 57 15.01 8.12 -17.82
N GLU A 58 15.08 9.38 -18.22
CA GLU A 58 15.42 10.51 -17.35
C GLU A 58 14.38 10.71 -16.24
N GLU A 59 13.08 10.77 -16.59
CA GLU A 59 11.98 10.86 -15.61
C GLU A 59 12.05 9.69 -14.61
N PHE A 60 12.35 8.47 -15.08
CA PHE A 60 12.51 7.31 -14.21
C PHE A 60 13.74 7.41 -13.29
N GLN A 61 14.86 7.94 -13.78
CA GLN A 61 16.03 8.19 -12.94
C GLN A 61 15.74 9.25 -11.87
N GLU A 62 14.97 10.28 -12.21
CA GLU A 62 14.55 11.29 -11.25
C GLU A 62 13.68 10.70 -10.14
N ILE A 63 12.72 9.83 -10.48
CA ILE A 63 11.88 9.12 -9.49
C ILE A 63 12.76 8.30 -8.54
N LYS A 64 13.78 7.61 -9.07
CA LYS A 64 14.74 6.85 -8.24
C LYS A 64 15.51 7.76 -7.30
N ALA A 65 16.06 8.87 -7.80
CA ALA A 65 16.82 9.82 -7.00
C ALA A 65 15.97 10.42 -5.87
N ARG A 66 14.74 10.86 -6.18
CA ARG A 66 13.80 11.39 -5.19
C ARG A 66 13.42 10.35 -4.14
N THR A 67 13.21 9.09 -4.55
CA THR A 67 12.91 7.99 -3.62
C THR A 67 14.06 7.75 -2.64
N LEU A 68 15.32 7.81 -3.10
CA LEU A 68 16.49 7.65 -2.24
C LEU A 68 16.64 8.80 -1.25
N ALA A 69 16.48 10.05 -1.71
CA ALA A 69 16.50 11.22 -0.84
C ALA A 69 15.39 11.15 0.22
N PHE A 70 14.18 10.75 -0.18
CA PHE A 70 13.04 10.58 0.71
C PHE A 70 13.29 9.54 1.81
N ARG A 71 13.90 8.40 1.46
CA ARG A 71 14.33 7.36 2.42
C ARG A 71 15.36 7.86 3.44
N GLN A 72 16.18 8.85 3.08
CA GLN A 72 17.19 9.42 3.98
C GLN A 72 16.61 10.52 4.89
N GLN A 73 15.64 11.27 4.38
CA GLN A 73 15.04 12.41 5.09
C GLN A 73 13.89 12.01 6.01
N GLN A 74 13.09 11.02 5.63
CA GLN A 74 12.03 10.46 6.47
C GLN A 74 12.54 9.19 7.15
N ALA A 75 12.24 9.04 8.45
CA ALA A 75 12.49 7.82 9.22
C ALA A 75 11.53 6.69 8.78
N ILE A 76 11.69 6.23 7.53
CA ILE A 76 10.92 5.12 6.96
C ILE A 76 11.71 3.85 7.23
N SER A 77 11.17 3.06 8.14
CA SER A 77 11.78 1.82 8.62
C SER A 77 11.21 0.61 7.89
N ASN A 78 11.98 -0.48 7.88
CA ASN A 78 11.57 -1.80 7.38
C ASN A 78 12.01 -2.90 8.37
N GLU A 79 12.00 -2.55 9.66
CA GLU A 79 12.52 -3.35 10.77
C GLU A 79 11.76 -4.67 10.90
N ALA A 80 10.44 -4.65 10.68
CA ALA A 80 9.64 -5.87 10.72
C ALA A 80 10.06 -6.86 9.63
N GLY A 81 10.38 -6.37 8.43
CA GLY A 81 10.89 -7.20 7.33
C GLY A 81 12.32 -7.68 7.53
N CYS A 82 13.14 -6.92 8.26
CA CYS A 82 14.51 -7.26 8.63
C CYS A 82 14.61 -8.20 9.84
N ASN A 83 13.52 -8.41 10.59
CA ASN A 83 13.53 -9.28 11.77
C ASN A 83 13.90 -10.72 11.37
N LYS A 84 14.75 -11.37 12.18
CA LYS A 84 15.29 -12.73 11.94
C LYS A 84 14.21 -13.77 11.65
N GLU A 85 13.07 -13.65 12.32
CA GLU A 85 11.90 -14.55 12.14
C GLU A 85 11.19 -14.34 10.80
N ASN A 86 11.22 -13.10 10.28
CA ASN A 86 10.49 -12.68 9.09
C ASN A 86 11.33 -12.73 7.81
N ILE A 87 12.67 -12.74 7.90
CA ILE A 87 13.57 -12.79 6.72
C ILE A 87 13.19 -13.93 5.77
N LYS A 88 12.81 -15.10 6.30
CA LYS A 88 12.41 -16.26 5.50
C LYS A 88 11.06 -16.08 4.79
N LYS A 89 10.23 -15.13 5.22
CA LYS A 89 8.92 -14.81 4.60
C LYS A 89 9.06 -13.89 3.38
N ASN A 90 10.25 -13.35 3.11
CA ASN A 90 10.52 -12.46 1.99
C ASN A 90 11.05 -13.22 0.77
N ARG A 91 10.46 -13.00 -0.39
CA ARG A 91 10.94 -13.58 -1.66
C ARG A 91 12.27 -12.98 -2.09
N TYR A 92 12.46 -11.68 -1.86
CA TYR A 92 13.67 -10.93 -2.16
C TYR A 92 14.11 -10.15 -0.92
N LYS A 93 15.41 -10.15 -0.62
CA LYS A 93 15.95 -9.54 0.61
C LYS A 93 15.95 -8.00 0.57
N ASP A 94 15.97 -7.44 -0.63
CA ASP A 94 16.03 -6.01 -0.93
C ASP A 94 14.66 -5.38 -1.17
N ILE A 95 13.60 -6.20 -1.26
CA ILE A 95 12.21 -5.75 -1.43
C ILE A 95 11.42 -6.02 -0.15
N LEU A 96 11.46 -5.05 0.76
CA LEU A 96 10.79 -5.11 2.05
C LEU A 96 9.68 -4.05 2.14
N PRO A 97 8.53 -4.37 2.78
CA PRO A 97 7.51 -3.38 3.07
C PRO A 97 8.04 -2.37 4.10
N TYR A 98 7.55 -1.15 4.04
CA TYR A 98 7.80 -0.14 5.07
C TYR A 98 6.91 -0.39 6.28
N ASP A 99 7.42 -0.22 7.49
CA ASP A 99 6.67 -0.51 8.71
C ASP A 99 5.43 0.39 8.86
N GLN A 100 5.48 1.61 8.31
CA GLN A 100 4.40 2.59 8.34
C GLN A 100 3.20 2.18 7.47
N THR A 101 3.43 1.40 6.41
CA THR A 101 2.40 1.03 5.43
C THR A 101 2.20 -0.47 5.28
N ARG A 102 2.96 -1.29 6.01
CA ARG A 102 2.84 -2.75 5.95
C ARG A 102 1.44 -3.21 6.34
N VAL A 103 1.05 -4.36 5.78
CA VAL A 103 -0.15 -5.06 6.20
C VAL A 103 0.17 -5.91 7.42
N VAL A 104 -0.70 -5.87 8.43
CA VAL A 104 -0.57 -6.62 9.69
C VAL A 104 -1.58 -7.76 9.67
N VAL A 105 -1.12 -9.01 9.79
CA VAL A 105 -2.02 -10.17 9.85
C VAL A 105 -2.16 -10.62 11.29
N ASN A 106 -3.39 -10.72 11.78
CA ASN A 106 -3.66 -11.09 13.16
C ASN A 106 -3.29 -12.56 13.40
N LEU A 107 -2.71 -12.82 14.56
CA LEU A 107 -2.36 -14.16 15.00
C LEU A 107 -3.61 -14.87 15.51
N LEU A 108 -3.73 -16.16 15.18
CA LEU A 108 -4.61 -17.04 15.93
C LEU A 108 -3.95 -17.29 17.28
N ALA A 109 -4.73 -17.24 18.37
CA ALA A 109 -4.24 -17.32 19.75
C ALA A 109 -3.38 -18.56 20.06
N GLU A 110 -3.43 -19.58 19.20
CA GLU A 110 -2.74 -20.87 19.35
C GLU A 110 -1.42 -20.96 18.56
N GLU A 111 -1.09 -19.96 17.72
CA GLU A 111 0.14 -19.94 16.94
C GLU A 111 1.00 -18.73 17.29
N CYS A 112 2.21 -18.97 17.79
CA CYS A 112 3.29 -17.97 17.91
C CYS A 112 3.84 -17.55 16.53
N GLN A 113 2.97 -17.34 15.53
CA GLN A 113 3.39 -16.77 14.25
C GLN A 113 3.66 -15.27 14.43
N ALA A 114 4.50 -14.70 13.58
CA ALA A 114 4.70 -13.26 13.53
C ALA A 114 3.57 -12.60 12.73
N ASP A 115 3.17 -11.38 13.12
CA ASP A 115 2.12 -10.54 12.51
C ASP A 115 2.47 -10.02 11.09
N TYR A 116 3.43 -10.68 10.45
CA TYR A 116 4.16 -10.21 9.30
C TYR A 116 3.81 -10.99 8.04
N ILE A 117 3.47 -10.23 7.00
CA ILE A 117 3.45 -10.63 5.61
C ILE A 117 4.15 -9.53 4.78
N ASN A 118 4.88 -9.91 3.73
CA ASN A 118 5.47 -8.94 2.81
C ASN A 118 4.39 -8.34 1.90
N ALA A 119 3.72 -7.32 2.42
CA ALA A 119 2.68 -6.57 1.74
C ALA A 119 2.58 -5.14 2.30
N SER A 120 2.20 -4.19 1.45
CA SER A 120 2.00 -2.78 1.81
C SER A 120 0.65 -2.28 1.30
N PHE A 121 0.00 -1.43 2.09
CA PHE A 121 -1.13 -0.65 1.63
C PHE A 121 -0.68 0.44 0.67
N ILE A 122 -1.38 0.56 -0.46
CA ILE A 122 -1.23 1.66 -1.41
C ILE A 122 -2.52 2.48 -1.38
N GLN A 123 -2.31 3.78 -1.30
CA GLN A 123 -3.38 4.77 -1.27
C GLN A 123 -3.98 4.96 -2.67
N GLY A 124 -5.31 4.95 -2.75
CA GLY A 124 -6.05 5.28 -3.96
C GLY A 124 -6.19 6.78 -4.18
N VAL A 125 -6.83 7.16 -5.28
CA VAL A 125 -7.07 8.57 -5.64
C VAL A 125 -7.92 9.35 -4.63
N ASP A 126 -8.71 8.65 -3.82
CA ASP A 126 -9.56 9.20 -2.77
C ASP A 126 -8.86 9.22 -1.39
N ASN A 127 -7.54 9.02 -1.38
CA ASN A 127 -6.73 8.95 -0.18
C ASN A 127 -7.08 7.78 0.78
N LYS A 128 -7.89 6.80 0.35
CA LYS A 128 -8.15 5.60 1.13
C LYS A 128 -7.15 4.50 0.80
N ARG A 129 -6.94 3.57 1.73
CA ARG A 129 -6.16 2.35 1.49
C ARG A 129 -6.94 1.44 0.54
N CYS A 130 -6.74 1.62 -0.76
CA CYS A 130 -7.54 0.98 -1.79
C CYS A 130 -6.90 -0.30 -2.32
N TYR A 131 -5.57 -0.41 -2.23
CA TYR A 131 -4.85 -1.53 -2.79
C TYR A 131 -3.87 -2.13 -1.78
N ILE A 132 -3.62 -3.43 -1.94
CA ILE A 132 -2.54 -4.13 -1.26
C ILE A 132 -1.57 -4.59 -2.35
N ALA A 133 -0.35 -4.06 -2.31
CA ALA A 133 0.75 -4.61 -3.10
C ALA A 133 1.47 -5.65 -2.25
N THR A 134 1.66 -6.84 -2.79
CA THR A 134 2.32 -7.95 -2.08
C THR A 134 3.15 -8.77 -3.05
N GLN A 135 4.16 -9.46 -2.53
CA GLN A 135 4.90 -10.46 -3.31
C GLN A 135 4.00 -11.64 -3.69
N GLY A 136 4.38 -12.38 -4.74
CA GLY A 136 3.80 -13.70 -4.97
C GLY A 136 4.10 -14.61 -3.78
N PRO A 137 3.09 -15.28 -3.17
CA PRO A 137 3.29 -16.05 -1.93
C PRO A 137 4.33 -17.16 -2.13
N LEU A 138 5.13 -17.40 -1.10
CA LEU A 138 6.05 -18.54 -1.01
C LEU A 138 5.27 -19.76 -0.53
N ALA A 139 5.82 -20.96 -0.72
CA ALA A 139 5.17 -22.21 -0.30
C ALA A 139 4.75 -22.18 1.18
N HIS A 140 5.60 -21.65 2.06
CA HIS A 140 5.35 -21.53 3.50
C HIS A 140 4.64 -20.23 3.94
N THR A 141 4.27 -19.35 3.00
CA THR A 141 3.50 -18.12 3.31
C THR A 141 2.12 -18.11 2.62
N VAL A 142 1.69 -19.21 2.02
CA VAL A 142 0.36 -19.33 1.38
C VAL A 142 -0.75 -19.11 2.41
N LEU A 143 -0.59 -19.63 3.62
CA LEU A 143 -1.57 -19.46 4.70
C LEU A 143 -1.69 -17.99 5.13
N ASP A 144 -0.55 -17.33 5.36
CA ASP A 144 -0.48 -15.90 5.69
C ASP A 144 -1.17 -15.04 4.61
N PHE A 145 -0.97 -15.39 3.34
CA PHE A 145 -1.60 -14.71 2.20
C PHE A 145 -3.13 -14.83 2.22
N TRP A 146 -3.66 -16.03 2.46
CA TRP A 146 -5.12 -16.22 2.55
C TRP A 146 -5.72 -15.59 3.80
N ARG A 147 -4.99 -15.60 4.93
CA ARG A 147 -5.40 -14.88 6.15
C ARG A 147 -5.52 -13.38 5.88
N MET A 148 -4.55 -12.79 5.19
CA MET A 148 -4.61 -11.39 4.77
C MET A 148 -5.86 -11.11 3.90
N ILE A 149 -6.13 -11.95 2.89
CA ILE A 149 -7.31 -11.80 2.03
C ILE A 149 -8.60 -11.83 2.86
N TRP A 150 -8.72 -12.79 3.76
CA TRP A 150 -9.89 -12.96 4.61
C TRP A 150 -10.07 -11.77 5.58
N GLN A 151 -9.03 -11.42 6.34
CA GLN A 151 -9.03 -10.37 7.34
C GLN A 151 -9.42 -9.01 6.74
N TYR A 152 -8.84 -8.68 5.58
CA TYR A 152 -9.10 -7.41 4.89
C TYR A 152 -10.23 -7.47 3.86
N LYS A 153 -10.97 -8.60 3.83
CA LYS A 153 -12.14 -8.81 2.96
C LYS A 153 -11.86 -8.52 1.48
N VAL A 154 -10.66 -8.86 1.01
CA VAL A 154 -10.22 -8.63 -0.38
C VAL A 154 -11.14 -9.39 -1.32
N LYS A 155 -11.61 -8.72 -2.38
CA LYS A 155 -12.55 -9.28 -3.36
C LYS A 155 -11.92 -9.65 -4.69
N VAL A 156 -10.82 -8.99 -5.03
CA VAL A 156 -10.16 -9.13 -6.33
C VAL A 156 -8.67 -9.33 -6.08
N CYS A 157 -8.10 -10.35 -6.71
CA CYS A 157 -6.66 -10.60 -6.74
C CYS A 157 -6.20 -10.58 -8.19
N CYS A 158 -5.19 -9.77 -8.49
CA CYS A 158 -4.57 -9.69 -9.81
C CYS A 158 -3.13 -10.20 -9.71
N SER A 159 -2.75 -11.15 -10.56
CA SER A 159 -1.39 -11.68 -10.62
C SER A 159 -0.86 -11.65 -12.04
N THR A 160 0.41 -11.30 -12.22
CA THR A 160 1.12 -11.54 -13.47
C THR A 160 1.44 -13.04 -13.59
N GLY A 161 1.43 -13.58 -14.81
CA GLY A 161 1.41 -15.03 -15.06
C GLY A 161 2.47 -15.82 -14.28
N LEU A 162 2.08 -16.98 -13.72
CA LEU A 162 3.02 -17.91 -13.12
C LEU A 162 3.88 -18.56 -14.22
N GLN A 163 5.16 -18.22 -14.27
CA GLN A 163 6.13 -19.14 -14.88
C GLN A 163 6.31 -20.31 -13.91
N ARG A 164 5.96 -21.52 -14.35
CA ARG A 164 6.34 -22.74 -13.64
C ARG A 164 7.87 -22.80 -13.66
N GLN A 165 8.50 -22.68 -12.49
CA GLN A 165 9.89 -23.08 -12.32
C GLN A 165 9.97 -24.60 -12.23
#